data_AF-A0A920PH70-F1
#
_entry.id   AF-A0A920PH70-F1
#
_cell.length_a   1.000
_cell.length_b   1.000
_cell.length_c   1.000
_cell.angle_alpha   90.00
_cell.angle_beta   90.00
_cell.angle_gamma   90.00
#
_symmetry.space_group_name_H-M   'P 1'
#
loop_
_entity.id
_entity.type
_entity.pdbx_description
1 polymer ?
#
loop_
_entity_poly.entity_id
_entity_poly.type
_entity_poly.pdbx_seq_one_letter_code
_entity_poly.pdbx_strand_id
1 'polypeptide(L)' 'MKIQKALNVLLQGRTAIVIAHRLATVRECDRILVLHHGCLVEEGNHDQLMVIDGLYAKLYRMNYGSFDDLATEHRD' A
#
# COMPACT_ATOMS: atom_id res chain seq x y z
N MET A 1 13.33 3.32 8.54
CA MET A 1 13.08 1.90 8.92
C MET A 1 12.80 1.64 10.42
N LYS A 2 12.38 2.62 11.23
CA LYS A 2 12.01 2.39 12.66
C LYS A 2 10.48 2.39 12.92
N ILE A 3 9.73 3.27 12.25
CA ILE A 3 8.29 3.44 12.45
C ILE A 3 7.49 2.22 11.95
N GLN A 4 7.78 1.72 10.74
CA GLN A 4 7.05 0.57 10.17
C GLN A 4 7.20 -0.71 11.03
N LYS A 5 8.40 -0.96 11.55
CA LYS A 5 8.66 -2.10 12.44
C LYS A 5 7.90 -1.98 13.76
N ALA A 6 7.89 -0.78 14.36
CA ALA A 6 7.14 -0.53 15.58
C ALA A 6 5.62 -0.70 15.37
N LEU A 7 5.11 -0.22 14.23
CA LEU A 7 3.72 -0.43 13.83
C LEU A 7 3.42 -1.92 13.68
N ASN A 8 4.24 -2.69 12.96
CA ASN A 8 4.00 -4.14 12.79
C ASN A 8 3.89 -4.88 14.13
N VAL A 9 4.75 -4.58 15.11
CA VAL A 9 4.65 -5.15 16.47
C VAL A 9 3.37 -4.71 17.18
N LEU A 10 2.97 -3.44 17.03
CA LEU A 10 1.73 -2.93 17.61
C LEU A 10 0.49 -3.54 16.96
N LEU A 11 0.50 -3.81 15.66
CA LEU A 11 -0.68 -4.32 14.95
C LEU A 11 -0.88 -5.83 15.12
N GLN A 12 0.12 -6.58 15.59
CA GLN A 12 -0.01 -8.02 15.82
C GLN A 12 -1.18 -8.35 16.75
N GLY A 13 -2.02 -9.30 16.33
CA GLY A 13 -3.17 -9.79 17.08
C GLY A 13 -4.32 -8.79 17.22
N ARG A 14 -4.31 -7.69 16.45
CA ARG A 14 -5.33 -6.63 16.52
C ARG A 14 -5.84 -6.28 15.13
N THR A 15 -7.12 -5.93 15.04
CA THR A 15 -7.68 -5.29 13.85
C THR A 15 -7.22 -3.83 13.81
N ALA A 16 -6.59 -3.44 12.71
CA ALA A 16 -6.07 -2.10 12.51
C ALA A 16 -6.72 -1.46 11.29
N ILE A 17 -7.13 -0.20 11.41
CA ILE A 17 -7.56 0.62 10.27
C ILE A 17 -6.46 1.62 9.99
N VAL A 18 -5.83 1.50 8.82
CA VAL A 18 -4.72 2.35 8.40
C VAL A 18 -5.20 3.27 7.29
N ILE A 19 -5.13 4.59 7.54
CA ILE A 19 -5.35 5.63 6.53
C ILE A 19 -4.00 6.27 6.26
N ALA A 20 -3.47 6.13 5.04
CA ALA A 20 -2.13 6.59 4.71
C ALA A 20 -2.10 7.36 3.40
N HIS A 21 -1.27 8.42 3.37
CA HIS A 21 -0.91 9.14 2.15
C HIS A 21 0.21 8.45 1.36
N ARG A 22 0.90 7.48 1.98
CA ARG A 22 2.01 6.74 1.38
C ARG A 22 1.55 5.34 1.01
N LEU A 23 1.58 5.03 -0.28
CA LEU A 23 1.16 3.72 -0.80
C LEU A 23 2.05 2.56 -0.33
N ALA A 24 3.31 2.81 0.02
CA ALA A 24 4.19 1.81 0.62
C ALA A 24 3.66 1.27 1.96
N THR A 25 2.91 2.06 2.74
CA THR A 25 2.30 1.60 4.00
C THR A 25 1.04 0.78 3.73
N VAL A 26 0.29 1.13 2.68
CA VAL A 26 -0.95 0.44 2.30
C VAL A 26 -0.67 -0.93 1.68
N ARG A 27 0.49 -1.09 1.01
CA ARG A 27 0.90 -2.35 0.38
C ARG A 27 0.94 -3.54 1.33
N GLU A 28 1.34 -3.32 2.58
CA GLU A 28 1.48 -4.38 3.60
C GLU A 28 0.15 -4.72 4.30
N CYS A 29 -0.95 -4.08 3.91
CA CYS A 29 -2.26 -4.38 4.49
C CYS A 29 -2.83 -5.68 3.90
N ASP A 30 -3.40 -6.52 4.77
CA ASP A 30 -4.10 -7.74 4.37
C ASP A 30 -5.30 -7.46 3.45
N ARG A 31 -5.89 -6.27 3.60
CA ARG A 31 -7.09 -5.83 2.89
C ARG A 31 -7.07 -4.32 2.70
N ILE A 32 -7.25 -3.88 1.46
CA ILE A 32 -7.22 -2.48 1.01
C ILE A 32 -8.60 -2.12 0.48
N LEU A 33 -9.11 -0.96 0.91
CA LEU A 33 -10.38 -0.40 0.50
C LEU A 33 -10.12 0.92 -0.24
N VAL A 34 -10.50 0.99 -1.51
CA VAL A 34 -10.31 2.18 -2.34
C VAL A 34 -11.62 2.96 -2.38
N LEU A 35 -11.57 4.18 -1.84
CA LEU A 35 -12.70 5.10 -1.84
C LEU A 35 -12.53 6.16 -2.94
N HIS A 36 -13.57 6.40 -3.72
CA HIS A 36 -13.63 7.46 -4.72
C HIS A 36 -14.99 8.17 -4.63
N HIS A 37 -14.98 9.50 -4.44
CA HIS A 37 -16.17 10.32 -4.21
C HIS A 37 -17.12 9.78 -3.12
N GLY A 38 -16.57 9.24 -2.04
CA GLY A 38 -17.35 8.69 -0.92
C GLY A 38 -17.93 7.29 -1.17
N CYS A 39 -17.63 6.67 -2.31
CA CYS A 39 -18.04 5.31 -2.64
C CYS A 39 -16.85 4.34 -2.60
N LEU A 40 -17.08 3.12 -2.11
CA LEU A 40 -16.12 2.01 -2.26
C LEU A 40 -16.13 1.56 -3.72
N VAL A 41 -14.99 1.70 -4.40
CA VAL A 41 -14.86 1.36 -5.82
C VAL A 41 -14.05 0.09 -6.05
N GLU A 42 -13.09 -0.21 -5.18
CA GLU A 42 -12.25 -1.42 -5.26
C GLU A 42 -11.93 -1.95 -3.86
N GLU A 43 -11.78 -3.26 -3.76
CA GLU A 43 -11.42 -3.97 -2.54
C GLU A 43 -10.55 -5.18 -2.88
N GLY A 44 -9.48 -5.40 -2.11
CA GLY A 44 -8.59 -6.55 -2.26
C GLY A 44 -7.27 -6.35 -1.54
N ASN A 45 -6.35 -7.30 -1.66
CA ASN A 45 -4.96 -7.07 -1.28
C ASN A 45 -4.18 -6.37 -2.42
N HIS A 46 -2.93 -5.99 -2.17
CA HIS A 46 -2.10 -5.31 -3.16
C HIS A 46 -2.05 -6.06 -4.50
N ASP A 47 -1.71 -7.35 -4.47
CA ASP A 47 -1.50 -8.14 -5.69
C ASP A 47 -2.79 -8.26 -6.52
N GLN A 48 -3.92 -8.50 -5.85
CA GLN A 48 -5.24 -8.55 -6.49
C GLN A 48 -5.60 -7.23 -7.17
N LEU A 49 -5.41 -6.10 -6.48
CA LEU A 49 -5.71 -4.78 -7.00
C LEU A 49 -4.77 -4.34 -8.12
N MET A 50 -3.51 -4.81 -8.10
CA MET A 50 -2.57 -4.61 -9.19
C MET A 50 -2.96 -5.39 -10.45
N VAL A 51 -3.50 -6.61 -10.31
CA VAL A 51 -4.02 -7.41 -11.44
C VAL A 51 -5.29 -6.81 -12.04
N ILE A 52 -6.18 -6.24 -11.21
CA ILE A 52 -7.41 -5.57 -11.67
C ILE A 52 -7.09 -4.34 -12.54
N ASP A 53 -5.91 -3.75 -12.37
CA ASP A 53 -5.45 -2.57 -13.11
C ASP A 53 -6.35 -1.33 -12.96
N GLY A 54 -7.02 -1.23 -11.82
CA GLY A 54 -7.98 -0.20 -11.49
C GLY A 54 -7.38 1.13 -11.01
N LEU A 55 -8.18 1.93 -10.31
CA LEU A 55 -7.80 3.18 -9.67
C LEU A 55 -6.63 2.97 -8.70
N TYR A 56 -6.63 1.88 -7.92
CA TYR A 56 -5.49 1.57 -7.04
C TYR A 56 -4.19 1.45 -7.82
N ALA A 57 -4.15 0.64 -8.87
CA ALA A 57 -2.95 0.41 -9.67
C ALA A 57 -2.45 1.68 -10.36
N LYS A 58 -3.38 2.52 -10.85
CA LYS A 58 -3.08 3.84 -11.41
C LYS A 58 -2.43 4.76 -10.38
N LEU A 59 -3.04 4.90 -9.20
CA LEU A 59 -2.48 5.71 -8.10
C LEU A 59 -1.14 5.16 -7.63
N TYR A 60 -1.02 3.82 -7.56
CA TYR A 60 0.22 3.15 -7.19
C TYR A 60 1.34 3.52 -8.16
N ARG A 61 1.16 3.33 -9.47
CA ARG A 61 2.18 3.68 -10.48
C ARG A 61 2.54 5.16 -10.50
N MET A 62 1.59 6.06 -10.34
CA MET A 62 1.85 7.51 -10.29
C MET A 62 2.70 7.91 -9.08
N ASN A 63 2.44 7.32 -7.91
CA ASN A 63 3.17 7.67 -6.69
C ASN A 63 4.47 6.87 -6.51
N TYR A 64 4.58 5.66 -7.09
CA TYR A 64 5.82 4.88 -7.09
C TYR A 64 6.82 5.35 -8.14
N GLY A 65 6.35 5.94 -9.26
CA GLY A 65 7.23 6.53 -10.28
C GLY A 65 8.12 7.67 -9.78
N SER A 66 7.89 8.19 -8.56
CA SER A 66 8.72 9.22 -7.92
C SER A 66 9.62 8.71 -6.79
N PHE A 67 9.62 7.40 -6.48
CA PHE A 67 10.36 6.85 -5.33
C PHE A 67 11.15 5.56 -5.60
N ASP A 68 11.20 5.06 -6.84
CA ASP A 68 11.90 3.80 -7.17
C ASP A 68 13.40 3.95 -7.51
N ASP A 69 13.97 5.16 -7.45
CA ASP A 69 15.41 5.40 -7.69
C ASP A 69 16.34 4.99 -6.52
N LEU A 70 15.85 4.27 -5.49
CA LEU A 70 16.67 3.97 -4.29
C LEU A 70 16.60 2.53 -3.75
N ALA A 71 16.10 1.55 -4.51
CA ALA A 71 16.05 0.16 -4.02
C ALA A 71 16.52 -0.93 -5.00
N THR A 72 17.26 -0.59 -6.06
CA THR A 72 17.81 -1.60 -6.98
C THR A 72 19.30 -1.43 -7.31
N GLU A 73 20.11 -0.91 -6.39
CA GLU A 73 21.57 -1.10 -6.46
C GLU A 73 22.08 -1.89 -5.25
N HIS A 74 22.92 -2.88 -5.56
CA HIS A 74 23.65 -3.82 -4.69
C HIS A 74 23.09 -5.24 -4.54
N ARG A 75 23.15 -5.97 -5.67
CA ARG A 75 23.68 -7.34 -5.68
C ARG A 75 24.68 -7.48 -6.82
N ASP A 76 25.94 -7.19 -6.50
CA ASP A 76 27.15 -7.86 -6.99
C ASP A 76 28.11 -7.98 -5.80
#